data_AF-A0A382ANY4-F1
#
_entry.id   AF-A0A382ANY4-F1
#
_cell.length_a   1.000
_cell.length_b   1.000
_cell.length_c   1.000
_cell.angle_alpha   90.00
_cell.angle_beta   90.00
_cell.angle_gamma   90.00
#
_symmetry.space_group_name_H-M   'P 1'
#
loop_
_entity.id
_entity.type
_entity.pdbx_description
1 polymer ?
#
loop_
_entity_poly.entity_id
_entity_poly.type
_entity_poly.pdbx_seq_one_letter_code
_entity_poly.pdbx_strand_id
1 'polypeptide(L)'
;MIASNEEETKRIASKLAKNINDTNATICLNGELGSGKTTFSRFLIRSLLSGSLKEDIPSPTFTLLQIYEDLKRSIYHYDFYRLNKIDELIELNY
;
A
#
# COMPACT_ATOMS: atom_id res chain seq x y z
N MET A 1 14.96 -3.86 -5.94
CA MET A 1 14.97 -2.59 -6.70
C MET A 1 15.24 -1.49 -5.70
N ILE A 2 16.41 -0.85 -5.78
CA ILE A 2 16.85 0.14 -4.79
C ILE A 2 16.49 1.51 -5.38
N ALA A 3 15.37 2.08 -4.95
CA ALA A 3 15.08 3.47 -5.24
C ALA A 3 16.01 4.35 -4.38
N SER A 4 16.70 5.31 -5.00
CA SER A 4 17.71 6.12 -4.30
C SER A 4 17.12 7.36 -3.61
N ASN A 5 15.87 7.70 -3.96
CA ASN A 5 15.13 8.82 -3.39
C ASN A 5 13.61 8.64 -3.55
N GLU A 6 12.84 9.58 -3.00
CA GLU A 6 11.38 9.58 -3.04
C GLU A 6 10.81 9.69 -4.46
N GLU A 7 11.43 10.51 -5.31
CA GLU A 7 10.97 10.70 -6.69
C GLU A 7 11.12 9.42 -7.52
N GLU A 8 12.23 8.70 -7.34
CA GLU A 8 12.45 7.40 -7.96
C GLU A 8 11.43 6.37 -7.44
N THR A 9 11.16 6.38 -6.13
CA THR A 9 10.11 5.55 -5.52
C THR A 9 8.75 5.79 -6.17
N LYS A 10 8.37 7.07 -6.35
CA LYS A 10 7.15 7.47 -7.05
C LYS A 10 7.12 6.97 -8.49
N ARG A 11 8.24 7.13 -9.22
CA ARG A 11 8.38 6.70 -10.62
C ARG A 11 8.18 5.20 -10.75
N ILE A 12 8.75 4.41 -9.84
CA ILE A 12 8.58 2.95 -9.87
C ILE A 12 7.12 2.61 -9.56
N ALA A 13 6.57 3.12 -8.46
CA ALA A 13 5.21 2.80 -8.06
C ALA A 13 4.21 3.09 -9.20
N SER A 14 4.39 4.22 -9.89
CA SER A 14 3.58 4.60 -11.06
C SER A 14 3.78 3.66 -12.25
N LYS A 15 5.01 3.19 -12.50
CA LYS A 15 5.28 2.20 -13.55
C LYS A 15 4.66 0.85 -13.24
N LEU A 16 4.72 0.40 -11.98
CA LEU A 16 4.09 -0.84 -11.54
C LEU A 16 2.57 -0.77 -11.70
N ALA A 17 1.94 0.34 -11.28
CA ALA A 17 0.50 0.55 -11.39
C ALA A 17 -0.04 0.36 -12.83
N LYS A 18 0.71 0.79 -13.85
CA LYS A 18 0.32 0.64 -15.27
C LYS A 18 0.26 -0.81 -15.77
N ASN A 19 0.82 -1.75 -15.01
CA ASN A 19 0.83 -3.17 -15.34
C ASN A 19 -0.22 -3.95 -14.52
N ILE A 20 -0.92 -3.29 -13.60
CA ILE A 20 -1.99 -3.88 -12.79
C ILE A 20 -3.31 -3.55 -13.48
N ASN A 21 -3.74 -4.42 -14.39
CA ASN A 21 -4.83 -4.11 -15.30
C ASN A 21 -6.18 -4.72 -14.91
N ASP A 22 -6.26 -5.96 -14.38
CA ASP A 22 -7.55 -6.58 -13.99
C ASP A 22 -7.42 -7.83 -13.08
N THR A 23 -6.26 -8.02 -12.42
CA THR A 23 -6.04 -9.19 -11.55
C THR A 23 -6.15 -8.84 -10.08
N ASN A 24 -6.61 -9.80 -9.26
CA ASN A 24 -6.47 -9.80 -7.80
C ASN A 24 -4.98 -9.86 -7.41
N ALA A 25 -4.24 -8.79 -7.70
CA ALA A 25 -2.82 -8.70 -7.46
C ALA A 25 -2.56 -8.46 -5.97
N THR A 26 -1.79 -9.35 -5.36
CA THR A 26 -1.29 -9.15 -4.00
C THR A 26 0.17 -8.70 -4.07
N ILE A 27 0.48 -7.58 -3.43
CA ILE A 27 1.83 -7.01 -3.41
C ILE A 27 2.33 -7.00 -1.97
N CYS A 28 3.33 -7.83 -1.68
CA CYS A 28 3.97 -7.86 -0.38
C CYS A 28 5.20 -6.93 -0.38
N LEU A 29 5.22 -5.95 0.53
CA LEU A 29 6.36 -5.05 0.72
C LEU A 29 7.15 -5.48 1.94
N ASN A 30 8.39 -5.91 1.73
CA ASN A 30 9.29 -6.35 2.79
C ASN A 30 10.47 -5.38 2.93
N GLY A 31 10.87 -5.11 4.17
CA GLY A 31 12.00 -4.25 4.48
C GLY A 31 11.96 -3.74 5.92
N GLU A 32 13.06 -3.16 6.39
CA GLU A 32 13.20 -2.64 7.75
C GLU A 32 12.34 -1.38 8.00
N LEU A 33 12.21 -0.97 9.27
CA LEU A 33 11.59 0.29 9.61
C LEU A 33 12.34 1.44 8.90
N GLY A 34 11.60 2.37 8.29
CA GLY A 34 12.20 3.48 7.54
C GLY A 34 12.63 3.13 6.10
N SER A 35 12.47 1.88 5.65
CA SER A 35 12.84 1.48 4.27
C SER A 35 11.97 2.06 3.15
N GLY A 36 10.98 2.91 3.48
CA GLY A 36 10.10 3.57 2.51
C GLY A 36 8.88 2.76 2.05
N LYS A 37 8.52 1.65 2.72
CA LYS A 37 7.33 0.83 2.38
C LYS A 37 6.04 1.65 2.30
N THR A 38 5.72 2.42 3.35
CA THR A 38 4.54 3.28 3.40
C THR A 38 4.55 4.33 2.27
N THR A 39 5.71 4.91 1.98
CA THR A 39 5.88 5.87 0.87
C THR A 39 5.61 5.20 -0.48
N PHE A 40 6.13 4.00 -0.70
CA PHE A 40 5.85 3.22 -1.91
C PHE A 40 4.36 2.87 -2.04
N SER A 41 3.74 2.32 -0.99
CA SER A 41 2.29 2.02 -0.96
C SER A 41 1.47 3.24 -1.34
N ARG A 42 1.76 4.40 -0.73
CA ARG A 42 1.06 5.65 -1.02
C ARG A 42 1.13 6.04 -2.48
N PHE A 43 2.31 5.99 -3.10
CA PHE A 43 2.44 6.32 -4.52
C PHE A 43 1.76 5.30 -5.43
N LEU A 44 1.82 4.02 -5.07
CA LEU A 44 1.18 2.96 -5.83
C LEU A 44 -0.34 3.11 -5.80
N ILE A 45 -0.92 3.27 -4.61
CA ILE A 45 -2.36 3.46 -4.40
C ILE A 45 -2.84 4.72 -5.12
N ARG A 46 -2.15 5.86 -4.99
CA ARG A 46 -2.47 7.09 -5.74
C ARG A 46 -2.41 6.92 -7.25
N SER A 47 -1.53 6.06 -7.75
CA SER A 47 -1.41 5.76 -9.18
C SER A 47 -2.52 4.86 -9.68
N LEU A 48 -3.06 4.00 -8.80
CA LEU A 48 -4.18 3.12 -9.10
C LEU A 48 -5.54 3.80 -8.95
N LEU A 49 -5.73 4.71 -8.00
CA LEU A 49 -7.01 5.38 -7.78
C LEU A 49 -7.31 6.42 -8.87
N SER A 50 -8.60 6.70 -9.07
CA SER A 50 -9.12 7.76 -9.92
C SER A 50 -9.67 8.94 -9.09
N GLY A 51 -9.67 10.16 -9.64
CA GLY A 51 -10.34 11.31 -9.03
C GLY A 51 -9.72 11.84 -7.72
N SER A 52 -10.57 12.39 -6.84
CA SER A 52 -10.22 13.07 -5.58
C SER A 52 -9.74 12.14 -4.45
N LEU A 53 -9.88 10.82 -4.61
CA LEU A 53 -9.44 9.81 -3.62
C LEU A 53 -7.92 9.72 -3.44
N LYS A 54 -7.14 10.52 -4.18
CA LYS A 54 -5.67 10.49 -4.16
C LYS A 54 -5.06 11.24 -3.00
N GLU A 55 -5.80 12.11 -2.31
CA GLU A 55 -5.17 13.10 -1.44
C GLU A 55 -4.67 12.50 -0.12
N ASP A 56 -5.40 11.58 0.50
CA ASP A 56 -5.03 11.04 1.81
C ASP A 56 -4.92 9.51 1.83
N ILE A 57 -3.68 9.02 1.72
CA ILE A 57 -3.34 7.59 1.84
C ILE A 57 -2.40 7.44 3.06
N PRO A 58 -2.95 7.44 4.29
CA PRO A 58 -2.16 7.29 5.51
C PRO A 58 -1.64 5.86 5.65
N SER A 59 -0.69 5.66 6.58
CA SER A 59 -0.25 4.32 6.95
C SER A 59 -1.34 3.63 7.79
N PRO A 60 -1.77 2.40 7.46
CA PRO A 60 -2.73 1.65 8.24
C PRO A 60 -2.10 1.03 9.50
N THR A 61 -0.91 1.47 9.93
CA THR A 61 -0.16 0.88 11.04
C THR A 61 -0.97 0.73 12.34
N PHE A 62 -1.93 1.63 12.60
CA PHE A 62 -2.83 1.53 13.76
C PHE A 62 -4.17 0.88 13.47
N THR A 63 -4.69 1.02 12.24
CA THR A 63 -5.99 0.45 11.86
C THR A 63 -5.89 -0.96 11.29
N LEU A 64 -4.67 -1.44 11.07
CA LEU A 64 -4.24 -2.64 10.33
C LEU A 64 -4.64 -2.69 8.86
N LEU A 65 -5.83 -2.23 8.53
CA LEU A 65 -6.37 -2.14 7.19
C LEU A 65 -6.85 -0.71 6.90
N GLN A 66 -6.61 -0.27 5.68
CA GLN A 66 -7.31 0.85 5.05
C GLN A 66 -7.83 0.38 3.69
N ILE A 67 -9.10 0.66 3.41
CA ILE A 67 -9.76 0.27 2.16
C ILE A 67 -9.97 1.53 1.32
N TYR A 68 -9.55 1.50 0.07
CA TYR A 68 -9.78 2.56 -0.89
C TYR A 68 -10.59 2.00 -2.06
N GLU A 69 -11.78 2.55 -2.28
CA GLU A 69 -12.69 2.08 -3.32
C GLU A 69 -12.98 3.21 -4.31
N ASP A 70 -12.78 2.93 -5.60
CA ASP A 70 -13.30 3.76 -6.69
C ASP A 70 -14.22 2.93 -7.59
N LEU A 71 -14.78 3.55 -8.64
CA LEU A 71 -15.71 2.88 -9.56
C LEU A 71 -15.13 1.64 -10.27
N LYS A 72 -13.80 1.45 -10.26
CA LYS A 72 -13.10 0.39 -11.00
C LYS A 72 -12.43 -0.65 -10.10
N ARG A 73 -12.14 -0.35 -8.83
CA ARG A 73 -11.35 -1.24 -7.96
C ARG A 73 -11.52 -0.94 -6.47
N SER A 74 -11.37 -1.99 -5.66
CA SER A 74 -11.12 -1.90 -4.22
C SER A 74 -9.65 -2.24 -3.94
N ILE A 75 -8.99 -1.42 -3.14
CA ILE A 75 -7.60 -1.60 -2.73
C ILE A 75 -7.57 -1.80 -1.21
N TYR A 76 -7.01 -2.93 -0.78
CA TYR A 76 -6.83 -3.28 0.62
C TYR A 76 -5.36 -3.04 1.01
N HIS A 77 -5.11 -2.02 1.81
CA HIS A 77 -3.77 -1.67 2.29
C HIS A 77 -3.60 -2.19 3.71
N TYR A 78 -2.77 -3.22 3.88
CA TYR A 78 -2.42 -3.77 5.17
C TYR A 78 -1.04 -3.29 5.62
N ASP A 79 -0.87 -3.05 6.92
CA ASP A 79 0.43 -2.84 7.55
C ASP A 79 0.51 -3.61 8.87
N PHE A 80 1.32 -4.66 8.87
CA PHE A 80 1.50 -5.58 9.98
C PHE A 80 2.74 -5.26 10.82
N TYR A 81 3.34 -4.07 10.66
CA TYR A 81 4.57 -3.69 11.37
C TYR A 81 4.52 -3.90 12.90
N ARG A 82 3.34 -3.76 13.51
CA ARG A 82 3.15 -3.86 14.97
C ARG A 82 2.80 -5.26 15.48
N LEU A 83 2.53 -6.20 14.58
CA LEU A 83 2.11 -7.54 14.98
C LEU A 83 3.34 -8.39 15.26
N ASN A 84 3.39 -8.98 16.46
CA ASN A 84 4.49 -9.88 16.83
C ASN A 84 4.12 -11.35 16.53
N LYS A 85 2.82 -11.65 16.50
CA LYS A 85 2.28 -13.00 16.26
C LYS A 85 1.05 -12.94 15.39
N ILE A 86 0.81 -14.03 14.66
CA ILE A 86 -0.35 -14.14 13.78
C ILE A 86 -1.68 -14.15 14.55
N ASP A 87 -1.69 -14.67 15.77
CA ASP A 87 -2.88 -14.74 16.64
C ASP A 87 -3.42 -13.35 17.00
N GLU A 88 -2.55 -12.32 17.00
CA GLU A 88 -2.95 -10.92 17.24
C GLU A 88 -3.88 -10.39 16.14
N LEU A 89 -3.88 -10.96 14.93
CA LEU A 89 -4.86 -10.62 13.88
C LEU A 89 -6.28 -11.05 14.29
N ILE A 90 -6.40 -12.26 14.84
CA ILE A 90 -7.68 -12.84 15.27
C ILE A 90 -8.27 -11.99 16.39
N GLU A 91 -7.44 -11.57 17.35
CA GLU A 91 -7.85 -10.67 18.45
C GLU A 91 -8.36 -9.31 17.94
N LEU A 92 -7.84 -8.85 16.79
CA LEU A 92 -8.23 -7.60 16.15
C LEU A 92 -9.36 -7.75 15.14
N ASN A 93 -9.99 -8.94 15.06
CA ASN A 93 -11.07 -9.32 14.15
C ASN A 93 -10.69 -9.27 12.65
N TYR A 94 -9.46 -9.68 12.32
CA TYR A 94 -8.99 -9.89 10.96
C TYR A 94 -8.72 -11.37 10.66
#